data_AF-A0AAN6JWY2-F1
#
_entry.id   AF-A0AAN6JWY2-F1
#
_cell.length_a   1.000
_cell.length_b   1.000
_cell.length_c   1.000
_cell.angle_alpha   90.00
_cell.angle_beta   90.00
_cell.angle_gamma   90.00
#
_symmetry.space_group_name_H-M   'P 1'
#
loop_
_entity.id
_entity.type
_entity.pdbx_description
1 polymer ?
#
loop_
_entity_poly.entity_id
_entity_poly.type
_entity_poly.pdbx_seq_one_letter_code
_entity_poly.pdbx_strand_id
1 'polypeptide(L)'
;MHVVYIGFREKAERWPVAAGQYFWVAQLAPRRYAKSLCFLSGWKLMVSWQVFLAAGVMIVGNGIAAIVFFHTGSSQSWLPTVLGISITVLIFVANLWFPRLLAKAEFAMLIFHLVAFCLFVAVLPGLRKHSGQPYATPAAVFLTFHNGGDWNSDGGSVILTAVVPLSSAIGYDRIFHLGEEIKGASTIMPGALRWATAVNFTLGLITVLVINFSITDIDALLSTSLSQSGPVGPVIQNLLPRPPPARGPQLSAFYFSLHSSRAAQTPTRPRVGNCGLLLKMELCRSHYGYGKLT
;
A
#
# COMPACT_ATOMS: atom_id res chain seq x y z
N MET A 1 -19.69 -3.72 -7.02
CA MET A 1 -19.59 -2.64 -6.02
C MET A 1 -20.81 -1.71 -5.97
N HIS A 2 -21.32 -1.14 -7.07
CA HIS A 2 -22.40 -0.13 -7.05
C HIS A 2 -23.64 -0.47 -6.17
N VAL A 3 -24.10 -1.73 -6.17
CA VAL A 3 -25.21 -2.21 -5.33
C VAL A 3 -24.96 -1.98 -3.83
N VAL A 4 -23.72 -2.22 -3.37
CA VAL A 4 -23.31 -2.01 -1.97
C VAL A 4 -23.37 -0.52 -1.61
N TYR A 5 -22.97 0.35 -2.53
CA TYR A 5 -23.04 1.81 -2.35
C TYR A 5 -24.48 2.34 -2.28
N ILE A 6 -25.42 1.79 -3.06
CA ILE A 6 -26.85 2.11 -2.92
C ILE A 6 -27.31 1.78 -1.49
N GLY A 7 -27.03 0.55 -1.03
CA GLY A 7 -27.38 0.13 0.32
C GLY A 7 -26.71 0.93 1.43
N PHE A 8 -25.52 1.51 1.22
CA PHE A 8 -24.92 2.45 2.18
C PHE A 8 -25.52 3.85 2.11
N ARG A 9 -25.88 4.34 0.92
CA ARG A 9 -26.55 5.63 0.76
C ARG A 9 -27.88 5.68 1.51
N GLU A 10 -28.73 4.67 1.35
CA GLU A 10 -30.01 4.56 2.07
C GLU A 10 -29.84 4.59 3.60
N LYS A 11 -28.76 3.97 4.11
CA LYS A 11 -28.44 3.96 5.55
C LYS A 11 -27.91 5.31 6.02
N ALA A 12 -27.10 5.99 5.22
CA ALA A 12 -26.64 7.36 5.50
C ALA A 12 -27.78 8.40 5.41
N GLU A 13 -28.73 8.22 4.48
CA GLU A 13 -29.94 9.05 4.36
C GLU A 13 -30.80 8.97 5.63
N ARG A 14 -30.92 7.78 6.22
CA ARG A 14 -31.75 7.53 7.42
C ARG A 14 -31.03 7.72 8.77
N TRP A 15 -29.74 7.36 8.84
CA TRP A 15 -28.94 7.30 10.06
C TRP A 15 -27.50 7.78 9.80
N PRO A 16 -27.28 9.10 9.62
CA PRO A 16 -25.96 9.70 9.40
C PRO A 16 -25.16 9.85 10.70
N VAL A 17 -24.90 8.74 11.39
CA VAL A 17 -24.15 8.72 12.66
C VAL A 17 -22.69 8.33 12.44
N ALA A 18 -21.78 8.88 13.25
CA ALA A 18 -20.34 8.62 13.15
C ALA A 18 -20.01 7.13 13.34
N ALA A 19 -20.84 6.43 14.14
CA ALA A 19 -20.75 5.00 14.38
C ALA A 19 -20.96 4.09 13.14
N GLY A 20 -21.45 4.63 12.02
CA GLY A 20 -21.49 3.95 10.71
C GLY A 20 -21.96 2.49 10.73
N GLN A 21 -21.11 1.59 10.21
CA GLN A 21 -21.49 0.22 9.88
C GLN A 21 -21.99 -0.60 11.07
N TYR A 22 -21.31 -0.56 12.22
CA TYR A 22 -21.69 -1.38 13.37
C TYR A 22 -23.00 -0.89 14.02
N PHE A 23 -23.29 0.41 13.95
CA PHE A 23 -24.59 0.95 14.35
C PHE A 23 -25.71 0.46 13.43
N TRP A 24 -25.53 0.51 12.10
CA TRP A 24 -26.55 -0.01 11.18
C TRP A 24 -26.79 -1.51 11.37
N VAL A 25 -25.75 -2.29 11.68
CA VAL A 25 -25.91 -3.71 12.04
C VAL A 25 -26.71 -3.87 13.34
N ALA A 26 -26.48 -3.05 14.37
CA ALA A 26 -27.26 -3.09 15.60
C ALA A 26 -28.76 -2.78 15.36
N GLN A 27 -29.07 -1.85 14.45
CA GLN A 27 -30.45 -1.43 14.17
C GLN A 27 -31.21 -2.36 13.20
N LEU A 28 -30.50 -3.05 12.29
CA LEU A 28 -31.11 -3.91 11.26
C LEU A 28 -31.11 -5.40 11.63
N ALA A 29 -30.24 -5.83 12.56
CA ALA A 29 -30.19 -7.23 12.99
C ALA A 29 -31.36 -7.61 13.92
N PRO A 30 -31.81 -8.88 13.92
CA PRO A 30 -32.77 -9.38 14.90
C PRO A 30 -32.26 -9.16 16.34
N ARG A 31 -33.15 -8.72 17.24
CA ARG A 31 -32.81 -8.35 18.63
C ARG A 31 -31.94 -9.37 19.38
N ARG A 32 -32.14 -10.67 19.14
CA ARG A 32 -31.35 -11.78 19.73
C ARG A 32 -29.87 -11.74 19.36
N TYR A 33 -29.54 -11.29 18.14
CA TYR A 33 -28.19 -11.32 17.58
C TYR A 33 -27.55 -9.94 17.45
N ALA A 34 -28.32 -8.85 17.58
CA ALA A 34 -27.86 -7.48 17.38
C ALA A 34 -26.55 -7.14 18.12
N LYS A 35 -26.42 -7.52 19.40
CA LYS A 35 -25.19 -7.29 20.20
C LYS A 35 -23.97 -8.02 19.63
N SER A 36 -24.11 -9.31 19.33
CA SER A 36 -23.00 -10.14 18.81
C SER A 36 -22.60 -9.72 17.39
N LEU A 37 -23.58 -9.39 16.54
CA LEU A 37 -23.34 -8.97 15.17
C LEU A 37 -22.77 -7.55 15.10
N CYS A 38 -23.20 -6.60 15.93
CA CYS A 38 -22.60 -5.27 15.95
C CYS A 38 -21.16 -5.31 16.48
N PHE A 39 -20.88 -6.12 17.51
CA PHE A 39 -19.52 -6.34 18.00
C PHE A 39 -18.62 -6.95 16.91
N LEU A 40 -19.08 -8.01 16.23
CA LEU A 40 -18.34 -8.62 15.12
C LEU A 40 -18.12 -7.63 13.96
N SER A 41 -19.11 -6.80 13.64
CA SER A 41 -18.99 -5.75 12.62
C SER A 41 -17.94 -4.70 13.00
N GLY A 42 -17.96 -4.21 14.25
CA GLY A 42 -16.99 -3.24 14.75
C GLY A 42 -15.57 -3.81 14.81
N TRP A 43 -15.42 -5.05 15.27
CA TRP A 43 -14.13 -5.75 15.29
C TRP A 43 -13.55 -5.95 13.89
N LYS A 44 -14.37 -6.41 12.92
CA LYS A 44 -13.93 -6.54 11.52
C LYS A 44 -13.54 -5.20 10.91
N LEU A 45 -14.28 -4.12 11.21
CA LEU A 45 -13.94 -2.77 10.77
C LEU A 45 -12.58 -2.34 11.35
N MET A 46 -12.37 -2.49 12.66
CA MET A 46 -11.10 -2.17 13.32
C MET A 46 -9.92 -2.93 12.70
N VAL A 47 -10.03 -4.24 12.55
CA VAL A 47 -8.98 -5.08 11.94
C VAL A 47 -8.72 -4.66 10.49
N SER A 48 -9.76 -4.36 9.71
CA SER A 48 -9.59 -3.91 8.32
C SER A 48 -8.81 -2.61 8.19
N TRP A 49 -9.01 -1.65 9.11
CA TRP A 49 -8.25 -0.41 9.16
C TRP A 49 -6.76 -0.63 9.52
N GLN A 50 -6.44 -1.58 10.41
CA GLN A 50 -5.05 -1.93 10.72
C GLN A 50 -4.35 -2.59 9.52
N VAL A 51 -5.02 -3.54 8.85
CA VAL A 51 -4.48 -4.19 7.64
C VAL A 51 -4.31 -3.20 6.49
N PHE A 52 -5.26 -2.26 6.31
CA PHE A 52 -5.17 -1.21 5.30
C PHE A 52 -3.98 -0.28 5.53
N LEU A 53 -3.74 0.15 6.78
CA LEU A 53 -2.56 0.97 7.11
C LEU A 53 -1.26 0.22 6.85
N ALA A 54 -1.18 -1.06 7.25
CA ALA A 54 -0.01 -1.91 7.00
C ALA A 54 0.28 -2.08 5.50
N ALA A 55 -0.75 -2.32 4.69
CA ALA A 55 -0.62 -2.39 3.23
C ALA A 55 -0.15 -1.05 2.64
N GLY A 56 -0.71 0.07 3.10
CA GLY A 56 -0.34 1.42 2.65
C GLY A 56 1.14 1.75 2.88
N VAL A 57 1.67 1.49 4.08
CA VAL A 57 3.10 1.75 4.36
C VAL A 57 4.03 0.79 3.61
N MET A 58 3.60 -0.45 3.34
CA MET A 58 4.35 -1.39 2.52
C MET A 58 4.42 -0.99 1.05
N ILE A 59 3.36 -0.38 0.48
CA ILE A 59 3.41 0.20 -0.87
C ILE A 59 4.48 1.28 -0.96
N VAL A 60 4.57 2.17 0.03
CA VAL A 60 5.60 3.22 0.07
C VAL A 60 7.00 2.62 0.27
N GLY A 61 7.15 1.65 1.17
CA GLY A 61 8.41 0.93 1.39
C GLY A 61 8.93 0.22 0.14
N ASN A 62 8.06 -0.48 -0.59
CA ASN A 62 8.38 -1.13 -1.87
C ASN A 62 8.73 -0.11 -2.96
N GLY A 63 8.01 1.01 -3.04
CA GLY A 63 8.30 2.10 -3.98
C GLY A 63 9.69 2.72 -3.76
N ILE A 64 10.07 2.98 -2.51
CA ILE A 64 11.41 3.49 -2.18
C ILE A 64 12.48 2.42 -2.46
N ALA A 65 12.25 1.16 -2.06
CA ALA A 65 13.18 0.07 -2.31
C ALA A 65 13.42 -0.18 -3.82
N ALA A 66 12.42 0.08 -4.65
CA ALA A 66 12.51 0.04 -6.11
C ALA A 66 13.33 1.20 -6.70
N ILE A 67 13.21 2.42 -6.15
CA ILE A 67 14.07 3.55 -6.53
C ILE A 67 15.54 3.26 -6.15
N VAL A 68 15.79 2.70 -4.96
CA VAL A 68 17.12 2.25 -4.53
C VAL A 68 17.67 1.19 -5.49
N PHE A 69 16.86 0.20 -5.88
CA PHE A 69 17.25 -0.78 -6.89
C PHE A 69 17.64 -0.10 -8.21
N PHE A 70 16.81 0.82 -8.71
CA PHE A 70 17.00 1.48 -9.99
C PHE A 70 18.30 2.30 -10.06
N HIS A 71 18.78 2.85 -8.94
CA HIS A 71 20.04 3.59 -8.87
C HIS A 71 21.28 2.74 -8.53
N THR A 72 21.13 1.66 -7.77
CA THR A 72 22.28 0.89 -7.23
C THR A 72 22.41 -0.53 -7.78
N GLY A 73 21.43 -1.00 -8.55
CA GLY A 73 21.39 -2.35 -9.11
C GLY A 73 21.08 -3.47 -8.10
N SER A 74 20.83 -3.14 -6.83
CA SER A 74 20.43 -4.10 -5.80
C SER A 74 19.57 -3.43 -4.73
N SER A 75 18.70 -4.20 -4.08
CA SER A 75 17.90 -3.71 -2.96
C SER A 75 17.69 -4.85 -1.97
N GLN A 76 17.77 -4.54 -0.68
CA GLN A 76 17.70 -5.57 0.37
C GLN A 76 16.25 -5.94 0.66
N SER A 77 15.94 -7.23 0.77
CA SER A 77 14.56 -7.72 0.98
C SER A 77 13.91 -7.22 2.27
N TRP A 78 14.70 -6.86 3.29
CA TRP A 78 14.21 -6.28 4.54
C TRP A 78 13.91 -4.77 4.45
N LEU A 79 14.44 -4.07 3.43
CA LEU A 79 14.36 -2.61 3.33
C LEU A 79 12.91 -2.08 3.27
N PRO A 80 11.98 -2.65 2.47
CA PRO A 80 10.58 -2.23 2.48
C PRO A 80 9.93 -2.31 3.86
N THR A 81 10.26 -3.33 4.64
CA THR A 81 9.69 -3.58 5.97
C THR A 81 10.19 -2.55 6.98
N VAL A 82 11.50 -2.28 7.01
CA VAL A 82 12.08 -1.26 7.90
C VAL A 82 11.57 0.13 7.56
N LEU A 83 11.47 0.48 6.27
CA LEU A 83 10.87 1.73 5.82
C LEU A 83 9.39 1.81 6.20
N GLY A 84 8.62 0.74 6.00
CA GLY A 84 7.21 0.66 6.41
C GLY A 84 7.02 0.95 7.90
N ILE A 85 7.79 0.29 8.77
CA ILE A 85 7.77 0.53 10.23
C ILE A 85 8.13 1.99 10.56
N SER A 86 9.16 2.53 9.91
CA SER A 86 9.60 3.92 10.13
C SER A 86 8.53 4.94 9.73
N ILE A 87 7.83 4.68 8.61
CA ILE A 87 6.70 5.48 8.12
C ILE A 87 5.50 5.34 9.07
N THR A 88 5.20 4.15 9.61
CA THR A 88 4.14 3.98 10.64
C THR A 88 4.42 4.82 11.89
N VAL A 89 5.67 4.84 12.38
CA VAL A 89 6.06 5.67 13.52
C VAL A 89 5.93 7.17 13.18
N LEU A 90 6.33 7.59 11.98
CA LEU A 90 6.14 8.98 11.53
C LEU A 90 4.66 9.36 11.45
N ILE A 91 3.80 8.49 10.91
CA ILE A 91 2.35 8.68 10.86
C ILE A 91 1.76 8.80 12.27
N PHE A 92 2.20 7.97 13.22
CA PHE A 92 1.78 8.03 14.61
C PHE A 92 2.13 9.38 15.26
N VAL A 93 3.39 9.84 15.13
CA VAL A 93 3.83 11.16 15.63
C VAL A 93 3.06 12.29 14.96
N ALA A 94 2.83 12.20 13.64
CA ALA A 94 2.09 13.21 12.89
C ALA A 94 0.64 13.36 13.36
N ASN A 95 -0.05 12.24 13.62
CA ASN A 95 -1.41 12.24 14.16
C ASN A 95 -1.46 12.76 15.61
N LEU A 96 -0.45 12.46 16.42
CA LEU A 96 -0.40 12.89 17.81
C LEU A 96 -0.21 14.41 17.96
N TRP A 97 0.63 15.04 17.11
CA TRP A 97 1.04 16.45 17.30
C TRP A 97 0.51 17.42 16.24
N PHE A 98 0.09 16.96 15.05
CA PHE A 98 -0.25 17.85 13.93
C PHE A 98 -1.64 17.62 13.27
N PRO A 99 -2.74 17.32 13.99
CA PRO A 99 -4.06 17.04 13.39
C PRO A 99 -4.61 18.21 12.55
N ARG A 100 -4.36 19.46 12.97
CA ARG A 100 -4.78 20.67 12.20
C ARG A 100 -3.98 20.86 10.90
N LEU A 101 -2.76 20.33 10.82
CA LEU A 101 -1.97 20.35 9.58
C LEU A 101 -2.42 19.25 8.64
N LEU A 102 -2.74 18.05 9.17
CA LEU A 102 -3.28 16.92 8.41
C LEU A 102 -4.57 17.30 7.65
N ALA A 103 -5.51 18.01 8.29
CA ALA A 103 -6.73 18.50 7.64
C ALA A 103 -6.45 19.46 6.46
N LYS A 104 -5.41 20.29 6.53
CA LYS A 104 -4.98 21.15 5.41
C LYS A 104 -4.24 20.36 4.32
N ALA A 105 -3.44 19.38 4.75
CA ALA A 105 -2.68 18.51 3.86
C ALA A 105 -3.60 17.62 3.00
N GLU A 106 -4.77 17.19 3.49
CA GLU A 106 -5.69 16.34 2.71
C GLU A 106 -6.12 17.01 1.39
N PHE A 107 -6.44 18.30 1.39
CA PHE A 107 -6.78 19.04 0.17
C PHE A 107 -5.58 19.21 -0.78
N ALA A 108 -4.39 19.52 -0.25
CA ALA A 108 -3.17 19.61 -1.04
C ALA A 108 -2.79 18.24 -1.66
N MET A 109 -2.96 17.16 -0.91
CA MET A 109 -2.74 15.79 -1.38
C MET A 109 -3.75 15.38 -2.44
N LEU A 110 -5.02 15.84 -2.38
CA LEU A 110 -5.99 15.62 -3.44
C LEU A 110 -5.56 16.28 -4.76
N ILE A 111 -5.14 17.56 -4.72
CA ILE A 111 -4.61 18.26 -5.90
C ILE A 111 -3.38 17.53 -6.44
N PHE A 112 -2.43 17.16 -5.56
CA PHE A 112 -1.24 16.40 -5.94
C PHE A 112 -1.59 15.07 -6.63
N HIS A 113 -2.56 14.30 -6.11
CA HIS A 113 -2.99 13.05 -6.73
C HIS A 113 -3.65 13.26 -8.10
N LEU A 114 -4.45 14.31 -8.28
CA LEU A 114 -5.03 14.63 -9.59
C LEU A 114 -3.95 15.03 -10.61
N VAL A 115 -2.96 15.83 -10.20
CA VAL A 115 -1.80 16.16 -11.05
C VAL A 115 -0.98 14.91 -11.38
N ALA A 116 -0.68 14.07 -10.38
CA ALA A 116 0.05 12.82 -10.58
C ALA A 116 -0.71 11.84 -11.49
N PHE A 117 -2.04 11.78 -11.42
CA PHE A 117 -2.88 11.02 -12.33
C PHE A 117 -2.79 11.54 -13.77
N CYS A 118 -2.93 12.86 -13.98
CA CYS A 118 -2.78 13.45 -15.31
C CYS A 118 -1.38 13.22 -15.91
N LEU A 119 -0.33 13.36 -15.09
CA LEU A 119 1.04 13.02 -15.48
C LEU A 119 1.18 11.54 -15.83
N PHE A 120 0.64 10.64 -15.02
CA PHE A 120 0.65 9.20 -15.27
C PHE A 120 0.00 8.83 -16.63
N VAL A 121 -1.20 9.37 -16.90
CA VAL A 121 -1.95 9.13 -18.14
C VAL A 121 -1.22 9.70 -19.37
N ALA A 122 -0.46 10.79 -19.22
CA ALA A 122 0.34 11.34 -20.32
C ALA A 122 1.68 10.61 -20.53
N VAL A 123 2.39 10.31 -19.43
CA VAL A 123 3.76 9.80 -19.45
C VAL A 123 3.82 8.33 -19.87
N LEU A 124 2.93 7.46 -19.40
CA LEU A 124 3.03 6.03 -19.71
C LEU A 124 2.86 5.72 -21.22
N PRO A 125 1.83 6.25 -21.91
CA PRO A 125 1.72 6.11 -23.36
C PRO A 125 2.78 6.93 -24.11
N GLY A 126 3.12 8.12 -23.61
CA GLY A 126 4.15 8.98 -24.20
C GLY A 126 5.52 8.31 -24.25
N LEU A 127 5.95 7.68 -23.15
CA LEU A 127 7.16 6.85 -23.10
C LEU A 127 7.06 5.70 -24.09
N ARG A 128 5.94 4.96 -24.12
CA ARG A 128 5.79 3.82 -25.04
C ARG A 128 5.95 4.22 -26.50
N LYS A 129 5.34 5.34 -26.90
CA LYS A 129 5.52 5.95 -28.23
C LYS A 129 6.98 6.35 -28.49
N HIS A 130 7.65 6.95 -27.51
CA HIS A 130 9.05 7.38 -27.63
C HIS A 130 10.02 6.20 -27.78
N SER A 131 9.80 5.10 -27.05
CA SER A 131 10.59 3.87 -27.12
C SER A 131 10.38 3.04 -28.39
N GLY A 132 9.50 3.48 -29.31
CA GLY A 132 9.20 2.80 -30.56
C GLY A 132 8.45 1.46 -30.40
N GLN A 133 7.98 1.13 -29.20
CA GLN A 133 7.24 -0.12 -28.95
C GLN A 133 5.76 0.05 -29.34
N PRO A 134 5.15 -0.91 -30.07
CA PRO A 134 3.74 -0.84 -30.42
C PRO A 134 2.85 -0.95 -29.18
N TYR A 135 1.69 -0.30 -29.17
CA TYR A 135 0.67 -0.53 -28.14
C TYR A 135 0.08 -1.94 -28.23
N ALA A 136 -0.47 -2.45 -27.12
CA ALA A 136 -1.26 -3.68 -27.17
C ALA A 136 -2.48 -3.52 -28.09
N THR A 137 -2.89 -4.58 -28.78
CA THR A 137 -4.10 -4.54 -29.61
C THR A 137 -5.35 -4.62 -28.74
N PRO A 138 -6.51 -4.08 -29.16
CA PRO A 138 -7.75 -4.22 -28.39
C PRO A 138 -8.15 -5.69 -28.16
N ALA A 139 -7.88 -6.58 -29.13
CA ALA A 139 -8.05 -8.01 -28.96
C ALA A 139 -7.15 -8.56 -27.84
N ALA A 140 -5.87 -8.15 -27.80
CA ALA A 140 -4.94 -8.56 -26.75
C ALA A 140 -5.43 -8.15 -25.35
N VAL A 141 -6.00 -6.94 -25.22
CA VAL A 141 -6.46 -6.37 -23.94
C VAL A 141 -7.81 -6.93 -23.47
N PHE A 142 -8.76 -7.18 -24.38
CA PHE A 142 -10.14 -7.52 -24.01
C PHE A 142 -10.53 -9.00 -24.20
N LEU A 143 -9.79 -9.76 -25.01
CA LEU A 143 -10.18 -11.13 -25.40
C LEU A 143 -9.18 -12.22 -24.96
N THR A 144 -7.94 -11.84 -24.62
CA THR A 144 -6.93 -12.78 -24.09
C THR A 144 -6.95 -12.79 -22.57
N PHE A 145 -7.07 -13.99 -22.01
CA PHE A 145 -6.90 -14.24 -20.58
C PHE A 145 -5.50 -14.82 -20.35
N HIS A 146 -4.82 -14.35 -19.31
CA HIS A 146 -3.50 -14.85 -18.93
C HIS A 146 -3.55 -15.33 -17.47
N ASN A 147 -3.28 -16.61 -17.27
CA ASN A 147 -3.43 -17.32 -16.00
C ASN A 147 -2.07 -17.74 -15.46
N GLY A 148 -1.18 -16.77 -15.19
CA GLY A 148 0.16 -17.00 -14.62
C GLY A 148 0.18 -17.49 -13.15
N GLY A 149 -0.93 -18.04 -12.66
CA GLY A 149 -1.04 -18.65 -11.34
C GLY A 149 -1.44 -20.14 -11.40
N ASP A 150 -1.40 -20.74 -12.59
CA ASP A 150 -1.70 -22.16 -12.86
C ASP A 150 -3.04 -22.66 -12.29
N TRP A 151 -4.07 -21.78 -12.25
CA TRP A 151 -5.40 -22.17 -11.81
C TRP A 151 -6.08 -23.09 -12.82
N ASN A 152 -6.80 -24.10 -12.35
CA ASN A 152 -7.54 -25.07 -13.18
C ASN A 152 -8.54 -24.46 -14.18
N SER A 153 -8.91 -23.18 -14.03
CA SER A 153 -9.66 -22.43 -15.04
C SER A 153 -9.42 -20.93 -14.94
N ASP A 154 -9.48 -20.25 -16.08
CA ASP A 154 -9.35 -18.78 -16.16
C ASP A 154 -10.44 -18.08 -15.35
N GLY A 155 -11.67 -18.62 -15.32
CA GLY A 155 -12.75 -18.11 -14.48
C GLY A 155 -12.43 -18.17 -12.98
N GLY A 156 -11.76 -19.23 -12.53
CA GLY A 156 -11.25 -19.32 -11.15
C GLY A 156 -10.17 -18.27 -10.86
N SER A 157 -9.22 -18.13 -11.77
CA SER A 157 -8.16 -17.12 -11.70
C SER A 157 -8.72 -15.69 -11.65
N VAL A 158 -9.72 -15.37 -12.48
CA VAL A 158 -10.42 -14.07 -12.49
C VAL A 158 -11.16 -13.80 -11.18
N ILE A 159 -11.89 -14.77 -10.62
CA ILE A 159 -12.61 -14.59 -9.35
C ILE A 159 -11.65 -14.29 -8.19
N LEU A 160 -10.51 -15.00 -8.13
CA LEU A 160 -9.50 -14.79 -7.09
C LEU A 160 -8.80 -13.44 -7.26
N THR A 161 -8.33 -13.13 -8.46
CA THR A 161 -7.61 -11.88 -8.74
C THR A 161 -8.50 -10.64 -8.63
N ALA A 162 -9.82 -10.75 -8.88
CA ALA A 162 -10.78 -9.67 -8.73
C ALA A 162 -10.83 -9.05 -7.32
N VAL A 163 -10.41 -9.77 -6.28
CA VAL A 163 -10.30 -9.23 -4.91
C VAL A 163 -9.35 -8.01 -4.86
N VAL A 164 -8.28 -8.00 -5.67
CA VAL A 164 -7.30 -6.92 -5.70
C VAL A 164 -7.89 -5.58 -6.19
N PRO A 165 -8.48 -5.45 -7.40
CA PRO A 165 -9.12 -4.20 -7.83
C PRO A 165 -10.36 -3.85 -7.00
N LEU A 166 -11.04 -4.82 -6.36
CA LEU A 166 -12.11 -4.51 -5.40
C LEU A 166 -11.59 -3.79 -4.15
N SER A 167 -10.33 -4.03 -3.74
CA SER A 167 -9.70 -3.28 -2.64
C SER A 167 -9.45 -1.81 -2.98
N SER A 168 -9.16 -1.50 -4.26
CA SER A 168 -9.00 -0.13 -4.75
C SER A 168 -10.31 0.68 -4.76
N ALA A 169 -11.47 0.02 -4.61
CA ALA A 169 -12.77 0.66 -4.46
C ALA A 169 -13.14 0.99 -2.99
N ILE A 170 -12.21 0.82 -2.05
CA ILE A 170 -12.40 1.15 -0.63
C ILE A 170 -12.03 2.63 -0.40
N GLY A 171 -12.75 3.31 0.52
CA GLY A 171 -12.44 4.70 0.91
C GLY A 171 -13.67 5.51 1.33
N TYR A 172 -14.86 5.02 1.00
CA TYR A 172 -16.16 5.64 1.33
C TYR A 172 -16.43 5.79 2.84
N ASP A 173 -15.80 4.94 3.66
CA ASP A 173 -16.05 4.83 5.11
C ASP A 173 -15.75 6.13 5.87
N ARG A 174 -14.79 6.94 5.39
CA ARG A 174 -14.44 8.25 5.98
C ARG A 174 -15.63 9.22 6.05
N ILE A 175 -16.55 9.14 5.07
CA ILE A 175 -17.75 9.98 5.01
C ILE A 175 -18.67 9.67 6.20
N PHE A 176 -18.67 8.42 6.70
CA PHE A 176 -19.52 7.99 7.81
C PHE A 176 -18.99 8.48 9.15
N HIS A 177 -17.69 8.32 9.40
CA HIS A 177 -17.07 8.75 10.66
C HIS A 177 -17.15 10.28 10.88
N LEU A 178 -17.27 11.06 9.81
CA LEU A 178 -17.50 12.52 9.86
C LEU A 178 -18.99 12.91 9.91
N GLY A 179 -19.92 11.94 9.95
CA GLY A 179 -21.35 12.19 9.79
C GLY A 179 -21.95 13.19 10.78
N GLU A 180 -21.48 13.18 12.03
CA GLU A 180 -21.94 14.08 13.10
C GLU A 180 -21.38 15.52 12.97
N GLU A 181 -20.31 15.72 12.21
CA GLU A 181 -19.71 17.04 11.94
C GLU A 181 -20.30 17.71 10.68
N ILE A 182 -21.01 16.95 9.83
CA ILE A 182 -21.58 17.45 8.58
C ILE A 182 -22.96 18.08 8.83
N LYS A 183 -23.07 19.40 8.64
CA LYS A 183 -24.36 20.10 8.66
C LYS A 183 -25.26 19.60 7.52
N GLY A 184 -26.39 18.96 7.85
CA GLY A 184 -27.27 18.34 6.84
C GLY A 184 -26.76 16.99 6.31
N ALA A 185 -26.06 16.24 7.16
CA ALA A 185 -25.43 14.95 6.88
C ALA A 185 -26.28 13.96 6.06
N SER A 186 -27.57 13.80 6.40
CA SER A 186 -28.52 12.92 5.70
C SER A 186 -28.73 13.25 4.22
N THR A 187 -28.49 14.50 3.79
CA THR A 187 -28.58 14.92 2.38
C THR A 187 -27.20 14.98 1.72
N ILE A 188 -26.16 15.36 2.47
CA ILE A 188 -24.80 15.56 1.93
C ILE A 188 -24.04 14.24 1.76
N MET A 189 -23.99 13.39 2.79
CA MET A 189 -23.25 12.11 2.76
C MET A 189 -23.65 11.20 1.58
N PRO A 190 -24.95 11.04 1.23
CA PRO A 190 -25.35 10.20 0.10
C PRO A 190 -25.00 10.83 -1.25
N GLY A 191 -24.97 12.16 -1.33
CA GLY A 191 -24.45 12.89 -2.48
C GLY A 191 -22.95 12.68 -2.66
N ALA A 192 -22.18 12.83 -1.57
CA ALA A 192 -20.75 12.57 -1.54
C ALA A 192 -20.41 11.13 -1.94
N LEU A 193 -21.16 10.13 -1.44
CA LEU A 193 -21.01 8.73 -1.84
C LEU A 193 -21.18 8.52 -3.35
N ARG A 194 -22.19 9.13 -3.99
CA ARG A 194 -22.37 9.03 -5.45
C ARG A 194 -21.16 9.54 -6.21
N TRP A 195 -20.72 10.77 -5.90
CA TRP A 195 -19.59 11.40 -6.58
C TRP A 195 -18.27 10.66 -6.33
N ALA A 196 -18.00 10.27 -5.08
CA ALA A 196 -16.82 9.47 -4.75
C ALA A 196 -16.79 8.15 -5.53
N THR A 197 -17.93 7.46 -5.67
CA THR A 197 -17.99 6.20 -6.45
C THR A 197 -17.74 6.44 -7.93
N ALA A 198 -18.43 7.42 -8.52
CA ALA A 198 -18.34 7.71 -9.95
C ALA A 198 -16.94 8.18 -10.37
N VAL A 199 -16.32 9.07 -9.60
CA VAL A 199 -14.97 9.57 -9.88
C VAL A 199 -13.93 8.46 -9.72
N ASN A 200 -13.93 7.71 -8.60
CA ASN A 200 -12.96 6.63 -8.40
C ASN A 200 -13.10 5.51 -9.45
N PHE A 201 -14.33 5.14 -9.83
CA PHE A 201 -14.56 4.17 -10.90
C PHE A 201 -14.00 4.66 -12.24
N THR A 202 -14.22 5.93 -12.59
CA THR A 202 -13.76 6.52 -13.86
C THR A 202 -12.23 6.61 -13.92
N LEU A 203 -11.59 7.14 -12.86
CA LEU A 203 -10.13 7.23 -12.77
C LEU A 203 -9.47 5.84 -12.73
N GLY A 204 -10.07 4.89 -12.01
CA GLY A 204 -9.62 3.50 -11.96
C GLY A 204 -9.71 2.81 -13.33
N LEU A 205 -10.82 2.98 -14.05
CA LEU A 205 -10.99 2.43 -15.40
C LEU A 205 -9.95 3.01 -16.38
N ILE A 206 -9.73 4.32 -16.37
CA ILE A 206 -8.69 4.96 -17.19
C ILE A 206 -7.31 4.39 -16.84
N THR A 207 -7.00 4.23 -15.54
CA THR A 207 -5.72 3.67 -15.08
C THR A 207 -5.51 2.25 -15.60
N VAL A 208 -6.52 1.38 -15.48
CA VAL A 208 -6.46 -0.01 -15.95
C VAL A 208 -6.28 -0.06 -17.47
N LEU A 209 -6.98 0.77 -18.24
CA LEU A 209 -6.82 0.83 -19.70
C LEU A 209 -5.42 1.32 -20.09
N VAL A 210 -4.94 2.42 -19.51
CA VAL A 210 -3.60 2.98 -19.79
C VAL A 210 -2.50 1.96 -19.49
N ILE A 211 -2.62 1.19 -18.40
CA ILE A 211 -1.66 0.13 -18.06
C ILE A 211 -1.74 -1.00 -19.10
N ASN A 212 -2.92 -1.57 -19.36
CA ASN A 212 -3.03 -2.73 -20.26
C ASN A 212 -2.62 -2.41 -21.71
N PHE A 213 -2.98 -1.22 -22.24
CA PHE A 213 -2.49 -0.80 -23.56
C PHE A 213 -0.98 -0.51 -23.59
N SER A 214 -0.36 -0.28 -22.43
CA SER A 214 1.09 -0.11 -22.26
C SER A 214 1.83 -1.39 -21.93
N ILE A 215 1.16 -2.56 -21.91
CA ILE A 215 1.73 -3.88 -21.64
C ILE A 215 1.54 -4.78 -22.86
N THR A 216 2.63 -5.32 -23.41
CA THR A 216 2.57 -6.32 -24.52
C THR A 216 3.12 -7.69 -24.15
N ASP A 217 3.84 -7.80 -23.05
CA ASP A 217 4.47 -9.03 -22.58
C ASP A 217 4.43 -9.01 -21.04
N ILE A 218 3.62 -9.90 -20.45
CA ILE A 218 3.40 -9.98 -19.01
C ILE A 218 4.57 -10.69 -18.33
N ASP A 219 5.10 -11.74 -18.94
CA ASP A 219 6.21 -12.53 -18.40
C ASP A 219 7.49 -11.69 -18.35
N ALA A 220 7.76 -10.90 -19.40
CA ALA A 220 8.85 -9.92 -19.40
C ALA A 220 8.71 -8.88 -18.28
N LEU A 221 7.50 -8.45 -17.91
CA LEU A 221 7.27 -7.51 -16.81
C LEU A 221 7.48 -8.15 -15.44
N LEU A 222 6.96 -9.37 -15.24
CA LEU A 222 7.13 -10.14 -14.01
C LEU A 222 8.59 -10.52 -13.77
N SER A 223 9.36 -10.78 -14.85
CA SER A 223 10.81 -11.03 -14.79
C SER A 223 11.64 -9.80 -14.40
N THR A 224 11.07 -8.58 -14.42
CA THR A 224 11.81 -7.38 -14.02
C THR A 224 12.09 -7.37 -12.51
N SER A 225 13.25 -6.82 -12.16
CA SER A 225 13.65 -6.48 -10.79
C SER A 225 12.69 -5.51 -10.07
N LEU A 226 11.85 -4.77 -10.80
CA LEU A 226 10.85 -3.86 -10.25
C LEU A 226 9.46 -4.49 -10.10
N SER A 227 9.27 -5.79 -10.38
CA SER A 227 7.96 -6.47 -10.29
C SER A 227 7.26 -6.28 -8.93
N GLN A 228 8.02 -6.17 -7.84
CA GLN A 228 7.50 -5.93 -6.49
C GLN A 228 7.05 -4.48 -6.21
N SER A 229 7.29 -3.53 -7.14
CA SER A 229 6.87 -2.12 -7.01
C SER A 229 5.45 -1.84 -7.51
N GLY A 230 4.70 -2.89 -7.89
CA GLY A 230 3.45 -2.77 -8.64
C GLY A 230 3.70 -2.67 -10.16
N PRO A 231 2.64 -2.51 -10.99
CA PRO A 231 2.76 -2.64 -12.45
C PRO A 231 3.51 -1.48 -13.13
N VAL A 232 3.56 -0.29 -12.52
CA VAL A 232 4.09 0.92 -13.17
C VAL A 232 5.61 0.89 -13.29
N GLY A 233 6.32 0.43 -12.25
CA GLY A 233 7.79 0.32 -12.25
C GLY A 233 8.35 -0.60 -13.34
N PRO A 234 7.85 -1.85 -13.47
CA PRO A 234 8.16 -2.77 -14.56
C PRO A 234 7.90 -2.19 -15.94
N VAL A 235 6.75 -1.54 -16.14
CA VAL A 235 6.42 -0.92 -17.44
C VAL A 235 7.43 0.18 -17.77
N ILE A 236 7.74 1.07 -16.83
CA ILE A 236 8.77 2.09 -17.03
C ILE A 236 10.15 1.45 -17.29
N GLN A 237 10.53 0.40 -16.57
CA GLN A 237 11.81 -0.31 -16.77
C GLN A 237 11.89 -0.99 -18.15
N ASN A 238 10.79 -1.51 -18.67
CA ASN A 238 10.74 -2.14 -20.01
C ASN A 238 10.59 -1.12 -21.15
N LEU A 239 10.21 0.12 -20.86
CA LEU A 239 10.16 1.23 -21.83
C LEU A 239 11.45 2.05 -21.86
N LEU A 240 12.16 2.20 -20.74
CA LEU A 240 13.44 2.91 -20.72
C LEU A 240 14.54 2.07 -21.41
N PRO A 241 15.53 2.72 -22.06
CA PRO A 241 16.74 2.04 -22.50
C PRO A 241 17.39 1.35 -21.30
N ARG A 242 17.69 0.05 -21.42
CA ARG A 242 18.41 -0.67 -20.37
C ARG A 242 19.72 0.09 -20.10
N PRO A 243 20.03 0.46 -18.83
CA PRO A 243 21.35 1.00 -18.53
C PRO A 243 22.40 -0.03 -18.99
N PRO A 244 23.56 0.41 -19.51
CA PRO A 244 24.64 -0.51 -19.81
C PRO A 244 24.93 -1.37 -18.56
N PRO A 245 25.20 -2.68 -18.71
CA PRO A 245 25.32 -3.56 -17.56
C PRO A 245 26.30 -2.97 -16.57
N ALA A 246 25.81 -2.67 -15.36
CA ALA A 246 26.63 -2.15 -14.30
C ALA A 246 27.82 -3.10 -14.15
N ARG A 247 29.05 -2.57 -14.31
CA ARG A 247 30.25 -3.38 -14.11
C ARG A 247 30.11 -4.02 -12.74
N GLY A 248 30.15 -5.35 -12.69
CA GLY A 248 29.97 -6.13 -11.47
C GLY A 248 30.92 -5.68 -10.35
N PRO A 249 30.67 -6.09 -9.09
CA PRO A 249 31.07 -5.35 -7.89
C PRO A 249 32.59 -5.30 -7.60
N GLN A 250 33.37 -4.65 -8.46
CA GLN A 250 34.80 -4.39 -8.24
C GLN A 250 35.06 -3.27 -7.23
N LEU A 251 34.07 -2.41 -6.95
CA LEU A 251 34.16 -1.41 -5.88
C LEU A 251 34.17 -2.05 -4.48
N SER A 252 33.49 -3.19 -4.29
CA SER A 252 33.58 -3.96 -3.04
C SER A 252 34.96 -4.62 -2.87
N ALA A 253 35.55 -5.12 -3.96
CA ALA A 253 36.91 -5.65 -3.95
C ALA A 253 37.96 -4.56 -3.66
N PHE A 254 37.76 -3.33 -4.15
CA PHE A 254 38.68 -2.21 -3.88
C PHE A 254 38.65 -1.79 -2.40
N TYR A 255 37.47 -1.70 -1.79
CA TYR A 255 37.33 -1.41 -0.36
C TYR A 255 37.88 -2.55 0.52
N PHE A 256 37.63 -3.81 0.17
CA PHE A 256 38.12 -4.96 0.94
C PHE A 256 39.63 -5.13 0.83
N SER A 257 40.22 -4.91 -0.35
CA SER A 257 41.68 -4.95 -0.58
C SER A 257 42.42 -3.82 0.17
N LEU A 258 41.86 -2.61 0.22
CA LEU A 258 42.42 -1.50 0.98
C LEU A 258 42.35 -1.70 2.52
N HIS A 259 41.36 -2.43 3.03
CA HIS A 259 41.29 -2.78 4.45
C HIS A 259 42.16 -3.99 4.83
N SER A 260 42.21 -5.04 4.01
CA SER A 260 43.10 -6.20 4.27
C SER A 260 44.58 -5.80 4.24
N SER A 261 44.96 -4.88 3.35
CA SER A 261 46.34 -4.39 3.24
C SER A 261 46.79 -3.53 4.44
N ARG A 262 45.86 -2.91 5.19
CA ARG A 262 46.18 -2.15 6.43
C ARG A 262 46.18 -3.00 7.70
N ALA A 263 45.52 -4.16 7.70
CA ALA A 263 45.49 -5.06 8.86
C ALA A 263 46.75 -5.94 9.01
N ALA A 264 47.62 -5.98 7.99
CA ALA A 264 48.79 -6.86 7.94
C ALA A 264 50.10 -6.25 8.51
N GLN A 265 50.05 -5.04 9.11
CA GLN A 265 51.26 -4.33 9.60
C GLN A 265 51.09 -3.76 11.03
N THR A 266 50.83 -4.62 12.01
CA THR A 266 51.07 -4.30 13.44
C THR A 266 51.71 -5.50 14.16
N PRO A 267 52.89 -5.34 14.79
CA PRO A 267 53.60 -6.46 15.41
C PRO A 267 53.06 -6.83 16.80
N THR A 268 53.12 -8.12 17.10
CA THR A 268 52.65 -8.77 18.33
C THR A 268 53.45 -8.40 19.59
N ARG A 269 52.76 -8.26 20.74
CA ARG A 269 53.35 -8.43 22.10
C ARG A 269 52.38 -9.20 23.03
N PRO A 270 52.87 -9.82 24.14
CA PRO A 270 52.32 -11.08 24.64
C PRO A 270 51.30 -11.00 25.81
N ARG A 271 50.74 -12.17 26.14
CA ARG A 271 49.66 -12.41 27.11
C ARG A 271 49.97 -12.06 28.58
N VAL A 272 49.03 -11.36 29.21
CA VAL A 272 48.54 -11.49 30.61
C VAL A 272 47.04 -11.12 30.58
N GLY A 273 46.09 -11.70 31.30
CA GLY A 273 46.09 -12.82 32.26
C GLY A 273 44.63 -13.28 32.54
N ASN A 274 44.37 -14.02 33.62
CA ASN A 274 43.00 -14.42 34.01
C ASN A 274 42.23 -13.31 34.75
N CYS A 275 40.96 -13.09 34.40
CA CYS A 275 39.89 -12.79 35.35
C CYS A 275 38.52 -13.06 34.69
N GLY A 276 37.56 -13.63 35.40
CA GLY A 276 36.25 -14.01 34.85
C GLY A 276 35.08 -13.50 35.68
N LEU A 277 33.91 -13.35 35.03
CA LEU A 277 32.54 -13.20 35.54
C LEU A 277 31.66 -13.29 34.27
N LEU A 278 30.63 -14.12 34.05
CA LEU A 278 29.64 -14.80 34.91
C LEU A 278 28.64 -13.85 35.59
N LEU A 279 27.54 -13.51 34.91
CA LEU A 279 26.16 -13.86 35.35
C LEU A 279 25.05 -13.47 34.34
N LYS A 280 24.09 -14.40 34.15
CA LYS A 280 22.60 -14.27 34.19
C LYS A 280 21.95 -12.90 33.86
N MET A 281 20.94 -12.75 33.00
CA MET A 281 19.79 -13.61 32.58
C MET A 281 18.78 -13.96 33.69
N GLU A 282 17.50 -13.59 33.47
CA GLU A 282 16.31 -13.69 34.35
C GLU A 282 16.04 -12.53 35.33
N LEU A 283 14.95 -11.80 35.07
CA LEU A 283 13.85 -11.66 36.03
C LEU A 283 12.55 -11.28 35.30
N CYS A 284 11.50 -12.07 35.51
CA CYS A 284 10.17 -11.89 34.93
C CYS A 284 9.17 -11.54 36.04
N ARG A 285 8.10 -10.80 35.72
CA ARG A 285 6.90 -10.56 36.55
C ARG A 285 7.10 -10.03 37.99
N SER A 286 6.75 -8.78 38.20
CA SER A 286 5.65 -8.42 39.12
C SER A 286 5.25 -6.95 38.97
N HIS A 287 4.00 -6.68 38.57
CA HIS A 287 3.02 -5.91 39.33
C HIS A 287 1.85 -5.46 38.44
N TYR A 288 0.69 -6.09 38.65
CA TYR A 288 -0.60 -5.52 38.28
C TYR A 288 -0.94 -4.36 39.23
N GLY A 289 -1.52 -3.28 38.69
CA GLY A 289 -2.04 -2.16 39.48
C GLY A 289 -3.25 -1.54 38.80
N TYR A 290 -4.44 -2.08 39.07
CA TYR A 290 -5.71 -1.51 38.63
C TYR A 290 -6.03 -0.25 39.45
N GLY A 291 -6.21 0.90 38.79
CA GLY A 291 -6.73 2.13 39.40
C GLY A 291 -8.07 2.51 38.79
N LYS A 292 -9.16 2.35 39.56
CA LYS A 292 -10.43 3.02 39.24
C LYS A 292 -10.30 4.51 39.57
N LEU A 293 -10.85 5.38 38.73
CA LEU A 293 -11.35 6.69 39.16
C LEU A 293 -12.76 6.88 38.63
N THR A 294 -13.57 7.50 39.47
CA THR A 294 -15.02 7.78 39.36
C THR A 294 -15.32 8.90 38.39
#